data_AF-A0A7C3NWV2-F1
#
_entry.id   AF-A0A7C3NWV2-F1
#
_cell.length_a   1.000
_cell.length_b   1.000
_cell.length_c   1.000
_cell.angle_alpha   90.00
_cell.angle_beta   90.00
_cell.angle_gamma   90.00
#
_symmetry.space_group_name_H-M   'P 1'
#
loop_
_entity.id
_entity.type
_entity.pdbx_description
1 polymer ?
#
loop_
_entity_poly.entity_id
_entity_poly.type
_entity_poly.pdbx_seq_one_letter_code
_entity_poly.pdbx_strand_id
1 'polypeptide(L)'
;MNSKPIASILPHFAASLRSADRKAFLGSITALIALAWLVLWAWGRSPYARYLNHGELGEIGRDGGALFLATTLYTTGWTIMTVAMMLPATLPLLEIFRRLTRRRPERLQLLGLLILGYLGVWLGFGVAAHVADWTLHELAERSSWIQANPWVIGAGVLLLAGAFQFSALKYRCLDKCRAPLSFVMEHWRGHRDYRNALFLGIHHGLFCLGCCWAL
;
A
#
# COMPACT_ATOMS: atom_id res chain seq x y z
N MET A 1 32.55 -41.38 -31.34
CA MET A 1 32.51 -40.50 -30.15
C MET A 1 31.64 -39.30 -30.49
N ASN A 2 30.45 -39.22 -29.90
CA ASN A 2 29.38 -38.27 -30.25
C ASN A 2 29.32 -37.17 -29.16
N SER A 3 29.93 -36.02 -29.42
CA SER A 3 29.92 -34.86 -28.53
C SER A 3 28.60 -34.09 -28.67
N LYS A 4 27.61 -34.41 -27.81
CA LYS A 4 26.40 -33.59 -27.68
C LYS A 4 26.77 -32.17 -27.19
N PRO A 5 26.15 -31.11 -27.74
CA PRO A 5 26.56 -29.74 -27.47
C PRO A 5 26.01 -29.25 -26.12
N ILE A 6 26.89 -28.96 -25.17
CA ILE A 6 26.59 -28.33 -23.87
C ILE A 6 25.95 -26.92 -24.06
N ALA A 7 26.07 -26.32 -25.24
CA ALA A 7 25.58 -24.99 -25.57
C ALA A 7 24.03 -24.85 -25.56
N SER A 8 23.25 -25.91 -25.78
CA SER A 8 21.77 -25.80 -25.80
C SER A 8 21.12 -25.89 -24.41
N ILE A 9 21.88 -26.33 -23.40
CA ILE A 9 21.37 -26.61 -22.05
C ILE A 9 21.35 -25.32 -21.20
N LEU A 10 22.35 -24.46 -21.35
CA LEU A 10 22.45 -23.17 -20.66
C LEU A 10 21.22 -22.24 -20.82
N PRO A 11 20.69 -21.99 -22.04
CA PRO A 11 19.51 -21.13 -22.19
C PRO A 11 18.25 -21.75 -21.55
N HIS A 12 18.14 -23.08 -21.56
CA HIS A 12 17.00 -23.80 -21.00
C HIS A 12 17.02 -23.81 -19.46
N PHE A 13 18.19 -24.02 -18.84
CA PHE A 13 18.36 -23.88 -17.38
C PHE A 13 18.14 -22.43 -16.94
N ALA A 14 18.69 -21.46 -17.65
CA ALA A 14 18.45 -20.04 -17.36
C ALA A 14 16.95 -19.67 -17.50
N ALA A 15 16.24 -20.23 -18.49
CA ALA A 15 14.79 -20.04 -18.65
C ALA A 15 13.98 -20.68 -17.51
N SER A 16 14.35 -21.90 -17.10
CA SER A 16 13.72 -22.62 -16.00
C SER A 16 13.90 -21.87 -14.67
N LEU A 17 15.14 -21.47 -14.35
CA LEU A 17 15.46 -20.65 -13.17
C LEU A 17 14.71 -19.32 -13.18
N ARG A 18 14.59 -18.66 -14.35
CA ARG A 18 13.78 -17.44 -14.51
C ARG A 18 12.30 -17.66 -14.21
N SER A 19 11.74 -18.81 -14.59
CA SER A 19 10.35 -19.14 -14.36
C SER A 19 10.07 -19.52 -12.90
N ALA A 20 10.99 -20.26 -12.27
CA ALA A 20 10.90 -20.66 -10.87
C ALA A 20 11.02 -19.44 -9.94
N ASP A 21 11.98 -18.55 -10.20
CA ASP A 21 12.18 -17.30 -9.45
C ASP A 21 10.97 -16.35 -9.56
N ARG A 22 10.36 -16.25 -10.74
CA ARG A 22 9.11 -15.51 -10.92
C ARG A 22 7.93 -16.14 -10.17
N LYS A 23 7.77 -17.48 -10.25
CA LYS A 23 6.71 -18.21 -9.54
C LYS A 23 6.86 -18.09 -8.04
N ALA A 24 8.09 -18.20 -7.53
CA ALA A 24 8.40 -18.03 -6.11
C ALA A 24 8.04 -16.61 -5.65
N PHE A 25 8.46 -15.57 -6.39
CA PHE A 25 8.12 -14.18 -6.06
C PHE A 25 6.61 -13.94 -6.04
N LEU A 26 5.89 -14.34 -7.08
CA LEU A 26 4.44 -14.19 -7.14
C LEU A 26 3.73 -15.01 -6.06
N GLY A 27 4.23 -16.21 -5.77
CA GLY A 27 3.77 -17.05 -4.68
C GLY A 27 3.93 -16.37 -3.33
N SER A 28 5.11 -15.79 -3.05
CA SER A 28 5.38 -15.05 -1.81
C SER A 28 4.48 -13.84 -1.64
N ILE A 29 4.29 -13.02 -2.69
CA ILE A 29 3.40 -11.86 -2.59
C ILE A 29 1.94 -12.29 -2.42
N THR A 30 1.49 -13.32 -3.15
CA THR A 30 0.13 -13.85 -3.01
C THR A 30 -0.11 -14.41 -1.61
N ALA A 31 0.86 -15.15 -1.07
CA ALA A 31 0.80 -15.67 0.29
C ALA A 31 0.77 -14.54 1.33
N LEU A 32 1.55 -13.47 1.14
CA LEU A 32 1.53 -12.29 2.00
C LEU A 32 0.16 -11.59 1.99
N ILE A 33 -0.43 -11.39 0.80
CA ILE A 33 -1.77 -10.79 0.65
C ILE A 33 -2.82 -11.68 1.33
N ALA A 34 -2.79 -12.99 1.08
CA ALA A 34 -3.72 -13.94 1.68
C ALA A 34 -3.59 -13.98 3.21
N LEU A 35 -2.36 -13.95 3.72
CA LEU A 35 -2.09 -13.89 5.16
C LEU A 35 -2.59 -12.57 5.76
N ALA A 36 -2.37 -11.43 5.10
CA ALA A 36 -2.88 -10.14 5.57
C ALA A 36 -4.42 -10.15 5.67
N TRP A 37 -5.10 -10.70 4.66
CA TRP A 37 -6.54 -10.91 4.69
C TRP A 37 -6.99 -11.84 5.81
N LEU A 38 -6.30 -12.96 6.01
CA LEU A 38 -6.59 -13.90 7.10
C LEU A 38 -6.45 -13.24 8.47
N VAL A 39 -5.40 -12.43 8.65
CA VAL A 39 -5.16 -11.66 9.89
C VAL A 39 -6.28 -10.65 10.12
N LEU A 40 -6.68 -9.88 9.11
CA LEU A 40 -7.79 -8.93 9.24
C LEU A 40 -9.11 -9.63 9.54
N TRP A 41 -9.37 -10.77 8.89
CA TRP A 41 -10.56 -11.57 9.13
C TRP A 41 -10.60 -12.12 10.56
N ALA A 42 -9.47 -12.67 11.04
CA ALA A 42 -9.36 -13.19 12.40
C ALA A 42 -9.49 -12.07 13.44
N TRP A 43 -8.84 -10.93 13.21
CA TRP A 43 -8.93 -9.77 14.09
C TRP A 43 -10.36 -9.21 14.12
N GLY A 44 -11.03 -9.08 12.97
CA GLY A 44 -12.42 -8.63 12.88
C GLY A 44 -13.43 -9.56 13.58
N ARG A 45 -13.08 -10.85 13.80
CA ARG A 45 -13.88 -11.82 14.57
C ARG A 45 -13.55 -11.85 16.06
N SER A 46 -12.49 -11.17 16.48
CA SER A 46 -12.03 -11.14 17.87
C SER A 46 -12.71 -10.02 18.69
N PRO A 47 -12.67 -10.08 20.03
CA PRO A 47 -13.10 -8.96 20.89
C PRO A 47 -12.35 -7.65 20.64
N TYR A 48 -11.23 -7.69 19.90
CA TYR A 48 -10.39 -6.55 19.57
C TYR A 48 -10.74 -5.91 18.23
N ALA A 49 -11.83 -6.33 17.58
CA ALA A 49 -12.33 -5.74 16.32
C ALA A 49 -12.54 -4.22 16.42
N ARG A 50 -12.84 -3.71 17.62
CA ARG A 50 -12.95 -2.27 17.91
C ARG A 50 -11.77 -1.42 17.46
N TYR A 51 -10.55 -1.96 17.47
CA TYR A 51 -9.35 -1.24 17.04
C TYR A 51 -9.20 -1.16 15.52
N LEU A 52 -9.99 -1.92 14.77
CA LEU A 52 -10.12 -1.79 13.31
C LEU A 52 -11.23 -0.81 12.91
N ASN A 53 -12.16 -0.50 13.82
CA ASN A 53 -13.25 0.43 13.57
C ASN A 53 -12.80 1.86 13.88
N HIS A 54 -13.02 2.77 12.93
CA HIS A 54 -12.58 4.16 13.03
C HIS A 54 -13.23 4.93 14.21
N GLY A 55 -14.45 4.58 14.62
CA GLY A 55 -15.22 5.32 15.63
C GLY A 55 -14.89 5.04 17.11
N GLU A 56 -14.27 3.91 17.46
CA GLU A 56 -14.09 3.51 18.89
C GLU A 56 -12.70 3.86 19.46
N LEU A 57 -11.77 4.36 18.64
CA LEU A 57 -10.42 4.70 19.08
C LEU A 57 -10.36 6.00 19.90
N GLY A 58 -11.29 6.94 19.66
CA GLY A 58 -11.39 8.20 20.39
C GLY A 58 -11.79 8.01 21.86
N GLU A 59 -12.58 6.98 22.16
CA GLU A 59 -12.96 6.65 23.55
C GLU A 59 -11.81 5.99 24.34
N ILE A 60 -10.97 5.21 23.66
CA ILE A 60 -9.86 4.46 24.27
C ILE A 60 -8.65 5.37 24.55
N GLY A 61 -8.49 6.47 23.81
CA GLY A 61 -7.35 7.40 23.93
C GLY A 61 -7.41 8.39 25.10
N ARG A 62 -8.53 8.47 25.85
CA ARG A 62 -8.71 9.45 26.94
C ARG A 62 -7.89 9.12 28.20
N ASP A 63 -7.54 7.86 28.39
CA ASP A 63 -6.69 7.40 29.49
C ASP A 63 -5.27 7.22 28.96
N GLY A 64 -4.37 8.19 29.18
CA GLY A 64 -3.07 8.35 28.50
C GLY A 64 -2.13 7.12 28.41
N GLY A 65 -2.35 6.04 29.18
CA GLY A 65 -1.67 4.76 29.03
C GLY A 65 -2.14 3.90 27.84
N ALA A 66 -3.37 4.12 27.37
CA ALA A 66 -3.99 3.39 26.27
C ALA A 66 -3.77 4.04 24.89
N LEU A 67 -3.34 5.31 24.84
CA LEU A 67 -3.13 6.04 23.58
C LEU A 67 -2.02 5.43 22.71
N PHE A 68 -0.87 5.07 23.29
CA PHE A 68 0.23 4.45 22.55
C PHE A 68 -0.20 3.09 21.99
N LEU A 69 -0.90 2.28 22.79
CA LEU A 69 -1.42 0.99 22.37
C LEU A 69 -2.47 1.16 21.25
N ALA A 70 -3.43 2.05 21.42
CA ALA A 70 -4.47 2.33 20.42
C ALA A 70 -3.88 2.83 19.10
N THR A 71 -2.94 3.77 19.16
CA THR A 71 -2.24 4.29 17.97
C THR A 71 -1.42 3.20 17.27
N THR A 72 -0.74 2.35 18.05
CA THR A 72 0.05 1.23 17.51
C THR A 72 -0.86 0.21 16.84
N LEU A 73 -1.99 -0.14 17.46
CA LEU A 73 -2.96 -1.08 16.90
C LEU A 73 -3.62 -0.52 15.64
N TYR A 74 -4.01 0.76 15.66
CA TYR A 74 -4.58 1.43 14.49
C TYR A 74 -3.60 1.46 13.31
N THR A 75 -2.36 1.93 13.53
CA THR A 75 -1.34 1.98 12.47
C THR A 75 -0.95 0.60 11.96
N THR A 76 -0.96 -0.41 12.83
CA THR A 76 -0.76 -1.81 12.45
C THR A 76 -1.92 -2.33 11.60
N GLY A 77 -3.17 -2.16 12.05
CA GLY A 77 -4.35 -2.55 11.29
C GLY A 77 -4.43 -1.86 9.93
N TRP A 78 -4.19 -0.56 9.89
CA TRP A 78 -4.10 0.24 8.68
C TRP A 78 -3.05 -0.28 7.70
N THR A 79 -1.86 -0.62 8.21
CA THR A 79 -0.78 -1.17 7.38
C THR A 79 -1.15 -2.54 6.82
N ILE A 80 -1.74 -3.42 7.63
CA ILE A 80 -2.19 -4.75 7.18
C ILE A 80 -3.29 -4.60 6.12
N MET A 81 -4.24 -3.67 6.30
CA MET A 81 -5.28 -3.35 5.31
C MET A 81 -4.68 -2.82 4.00
N THR A 82 -3.71 -1.91 4.09
CA THR A 82 -2.98 -1.41 2.92
C THR A 82 -2.28 -2.56 2.18
N VAL A 83 -1.63 -3.47 2.90
CA VAL A 83 -0.99 -4.65 2.31
C VAL A 83 -2.02 -5.57 1.65
N ALA A 84 -3.16 -5.80 2.29
CA ALA A 84 -4.21 -6.67 1.76
C ALA A 84 -4.86 -6.12 0.48
N MET A 85 -5.12 -4.81 0.43
CA MET A 85 -5.92 -4.17 -0.62
C MET A 85 -5.08 -3.50 -1.72
N MET A 86 -3.99 -2.86 -1.33
CA MET A 86 -3.25 -1.94 -2.20
C MET A 86 -1.95 -2.55 -2.73
N LEU A 87 -1.37 -3.56 -2.07
CA LEU A 87 -0.23 -4.31 -2.61
C LEU A 87 -0.53 -4.99 -3.97
N PRO A 88 -1.71 -5.60 -4.20
CA PRO A 88 -2.05 -6.18 -5.50
C PRO A 88 -1.89 -5.18 -6.67
N ALA A 89 -2.29 -3.92 -6.47
CA ALA A 89 -2.21 -2.88 -7.49
C ALA A 89 -0.75 -2.54 -7.87
N THR A 90 0.21 -2.75 -6.96
CA THR A 90 1.64 -2.48 -7.20
C THR A 90 2.40 -3.63 -7.86
N LEU A 91 1.80 -4.82 -7.96
CA LEU A 91 2.45 -6.03 -8.51
C LEU A 91 3.12 -5.82 -9.87
N PRO A 92 2.50 -5.13 -10.86
CA PRO A 92 3.13 -4.90 -12.15
C PRO A 92 4.44 -4.09 -12.05
N LEU A 93 4.46 -3.08 -11.17
CA LEU A 93 5.65 -2.26 -10.91
C LEU A 93 6.75 -3.10 -10.26
N LEU A 94 6.42 -3.90 -9.25
CA LEU A 94 7.38 -4.75 -8.54
C LEU A 94 8.04 -5.75 -9.49
N GLU A 95 7.27 -6.36 -10.40
CA GLU A 95 7.82 -7.31 -11.38
C GLU A 95 8.73 -6.63 -12.41
N ILE A 96 8.39 -5.43 -12.89
CA ILE A 96 9.26 -4.65 -13.79
C ILE A 96 10.56 -4.30 -13.08
N PHE A 97 10.46 -3.77 -11.85
CA PHE A 97 11.62 -3.36 -11.08
C PHE A 97 12.54 -4.54 -10.73
N ARG A 98 11.96 -5.68 -10.35
CA ARG A 98 12.68 -6.94 -10.09
C ARG A 98 13.44 -7.44 -11.33
N ARG A 99 12.84 -7.32 -12.52
CA ARG A 99 13.52 -7.66 -13.79
C ARG A 99 14.67 -6.72 -14.08
N LEU A 100 14.49 -5.42 -13.83
CA LEU A 100 15.51 -4.39 -14.05
C LEU A 100 16.73 -4.56 -13.13
N THR A 101 16.49 -4.89 -11.86
CA THR A 101 17.55 -5.04 -10.84
C THR A 101 18.09 -6.47 -10.74
N ARG A 102 17.63 -7.42 -11.57
CA ARG A 102 17.96 -8.86 -11.43
C ARG A 102 19.45 -9.19 -11.42
N ARG A 103 20.27 -8.41 -12.14
CA ARG A 103 21.73 -8.59 -12.23
C ARG A 103 22.51 -7.92 -11.09
N ARG A 104 21.82 -7.20 -10.19
CA ARG A 104 22.43 -6.51 -9.05
C ARG A 104 22.50 -7.45 -7.83
N PRO A 105 23.61 -7.45 -7.07
CA PRO A 105 23.70 -8.24 -5.85
C PRO A 105 22.71 -7.76 -4.77
N GLU A 106 22.45 -6.45 -4.69
CA GLU A 106 21.56 -5.80 -3.72
C GLU A 106 20.05 -5.82 -4.09
N ARG A 107 19.65 -6.61 -5.09
CA ARG A 107 18.28 -6.61 -5.66
C ARG A 107 17.14 -6.73 -4.63
N LEU A 108 17.31 -7.53 -3.58
CA LEU A 108 16.29 -7.72 -2.54
C LEU A 108 16.14 -6.47 -1.66
N GLN A 109 17.26 -5.81 -1.34
CA GLN A 109 17.26 -4.58 -0.56
C GLN A 109 16.62 -3.43 -1.35
N LEU A 110 16.92 -3.33 -2.64
CA LEU A 110 16.28 -2.35 -3.53
C LEU A 110 14.76 -2.56 -3.61
N LEU A 111 14.32 -3.82 -3.79
CA LEU A 111 12.89 -4.13 -3.82
C LEU A 111 12.22 -3.83 -2.47
N GLY A 112 12.89 -4.14 -1.36
CA GLY A 112 12.42 -3.81 -0.02
C GLY A 112 12.26 -2.30 0.20
N LEU A 113 13.21 -1.48 -0.26
CA LEU A 113 13.12 -0.02 -0.15
C LEU A 113 11.99 0.57 -1.00
N LEU A 114 11.72 0.01 -2.18
CA LEU A 114 10.58 0.41 -2.99
C LEU A 114 9.27 0.13 -2.24
N ILE A 115 9.11 -1.09 -1.70
CA ILE A 115 7.92 -1.46 -0.91
C ILE A 115 7.80 -0.57 0.33
N LEU A 116 8.91 -0.31 1.02
CA LEU A 116 8.96 0.54 2.20
C LEU A 116 8.51 1.98 1.89
N GLY A 117 9.00 2.57 0.79
CA GLY A 117 8.58 3.90 0.37
C GLY A 117 7.10 3.98 0.03
N TYR A 118 6.59 2.95 -0.64
CA TYR A 118 5.17 2.83 -0.96
C TYR A 118 4.29 2.73 0.29
N LEU A 119 4.61 1.81 1.20
CA LEU A 119 3.87 1.64 2.45
C LEU A 119 4.03 2.85 3.38
N GLY A 120 5.17 3.54 3.35
CA GLY A 120 5.40 4.76 4.12
C GLY A 120 4.44 5.90 3.74
N VAL A 121 4.15 6.08 2.45
CA VAL A 121 3.15 7.08 2.00
C VAL A 121 1.76 6.72 2.50
N TRP A 122 1.36 5.45 2.36
CA TRP A 122 0.06 4.98 2.86
C TRP A 122 -0.07 5.07 4.37
N LEU A 123 0.99 4.76 5.12
CA LEU A 123 1.02 4.90 6.57
C LEU A 123 0.88 6.37 6.97
N GLY A 124 1.63 7.27 6.33
CA GLY A 124 1.52 8.71 6.55
C GLY A 124 0.10 9.23 6.31
N PHE A 125 -0.54 8.77 5.23
CA PHE A 125 -1.95 9.09 4.97
C PHE A 125 -2.89 8.49 6.02
N GLY A 126 -2.68 7.26 6.47
CA GLY A 126 -3.48 6.63 7.53
C GLY A 126 -3.44 7.41 8.84
N VAL A 127 -2.27 7.93 9.21
CA VAL A 127 -2.11 8.83 10.37
C VAL A 127 -2.85 10.15 10.14
N ALA A 128 -2.72 10.76 8.97
CA ALA A 128 -3.45 11.99 8.64
C ALA A 128 -4.97 11.79 8.67
N ALA A 129 -5.47 10.68 8.13
CA ALA A 129 -6.88 10.30 8.15
C ALA A 129 -7.39 10.10 9.59
N HIS A 130 -6.59 9.47 10.46
CA HIS A 130 -6.94 9.30 11.87
C HIS A 130 -7.07 10.64 12.61
N VAL A 131 -6.11 11.55 12.39
CA VAL A 131 -6.15 12.89 13.00
C VAL A 131 -7.36 13.68 12.49
N ALA A 132 -7.66 13.58 11.19
CA ALA A 132 -8.83 14.23 10.60
C ALA A 132 -10.14 13.68 11.20
N ASP A 133 -10.26 12.36 11.32
CA ASP A 133 -11.41 11.69 11.93
C ASP A 133 -11.60 12.09 13.39
N TRP A 134 -10.53 12.06 14.19
CA TRP A 134 -10.58 12.52 15.59
C TRP A 134 -11.00 13.98 15.72
N THR A 135 -10.48 14.85 14.86
CA THR A 135 -10.84 16.28 14.84
C THR A 135 -12.31 16.48 14.45
N LEU A 136 -12.81 15.72 13.47
CA LEU A 136 -14.22 15.78 13.06
C LEU A 136 -15.16 15.35 14.18
N HIS A 137 -14.83 14.29 14.92
CA HIS A 137 -15.60 13.84 16.07
C HIS A 137 -15.65 14.91 17.16
N GLU A 138 -14.52 15.50 17.54
CA GLU A 138 -14.45 16.57 18.55
C GLU A 138 -15.27 17.80 18.14
N LEU A 139 -15.23 18.19 16.86
CA LEU A 139 -16.03 19.31 16.35
C LEU A 139 -17.54 18.98 16.30
N ALA A 140 -17.89 17.73 15.96
CA ALA A 140 -19.27 17.25 15.94
C ALA A 140 -19.88 17.24 17.35
N GLU A 141 -19.11 16.79 18.36
CA GLU A 141 -19.54 16.79 19.77
C GLU A 141 -19.82 18.20 20.30
N ARG A 142 -19.09 19.22 19.83
CA ARG A 142 -19.29 20.62 20.23
C ARG A 142 -20.50 21.29 19.58
N SER A 143 -21.09 20.70 18.53
CA SER A 143 -22.17 21.30 17.76
C SER A 143 -23.49 20.56 17.94
N SER A 144 -24.42 21.17 18.67
CA SER A 144 -25.78 20.63 18.87
C SER A 144 -26.53 20.42 17.55
N TRP A 145 -26.26 21.23 16.53
CA TRP A 145 -26.87 21.07 15.21
C TRP A 145 -26.36 19.83 14.48
N ILE A 146 -25.05 19.54 14.55
CA ILE A 146 -24.48 18.33 13.93
C ILE A 146 -24.98 17.09 14.66
N GLN A 147 -25.06 17.12 16.00
CA GLN A 147 -25.64 16.03 16.78
C GLN A 147 -27.11 15.77 16.41
N ALA A 148 -27.88 16.82 16.09
CA ALA A 148 -29.25 16.70 15.60
C ALA A 148 -29.34 16.23 14.12
N ASN A 149 -28.26 16.38 13.34
CA ASN A 149 -28.20 16.05 11.91
C ASN A 149 -26.95 15.21 11.54
N PRO A 150 -26.72 14.05 12.16
CA PRO A 150 -25.49 13.28 11.98
C PRO A 150 -25.31 12.77 10.54
N TRP A 151 -26.40 12.63 9.79
CA TRP A 151 -26.41 12.23 8.38
C TRP A 151 -25.66 13.21 7.47
N VAL A 152 -25.49 14.47 7.87
CA VAL A 152 -24.82 15.52 7.07
C VAL A 152 -23.34 15.19 6.86
N ILE A 153 -22.67 14.61 7.86
CA ILE A 153 -21.26 14.20 7.74
C ILE A 153 -21.14 13.11 6.66
N GLY A 154 -21.96 12.06 6.75
CA GLY A 154 -21.98 10.97 5.78
C GLY A 154 -22.32 11.46 4.36
N ALA A 155 -23.33 12.32 4.22
CA ALA A 155 -23.70 12.92 2.94
C ALA A 155 -22.56 13.78 2.36
N GLY A 156 -21.88 14.58 3.19
CA GLY A 156 -20.73 15.38 2.79
C GLY A 156 -19.55 14.53 2.30
N VAL A 157 -19.21 13.46 3.03
CA VAL A 157 -18.17 12.50 2.64
C VAL A 157 -18.52 11.83 1.31
N LEU A 158 -19.76 11.37 1.13
CA LEU A 158 -20.21 10.74 -0.11
C LEU A 158 -20.19 11.71 -1.29
N LEU A 159 -20.61 12.96 -1.10
CA LEU A 159 -20.54 14.00 -2.13
C LEU A 159 -19.09 14.32 -2.51
N LEU A 160 -18.20 14.43 -1.52
CA LEU A 160 -16.78 14.65 -1.74
C LEU A 160 -16.15 13.48 -2.51
N ALA A 161 -16.40 12.24 -2.07
CA ALA A 161 -15.94 11.04 -2.75
C ALA A 161 -16.47 11.02 -4.19
N GLY A 162 -17.77 11.23 -4.39
CA GLY A 162 -18.40 11.30 -5.71
C GLY A 162 -17.76 12.35 -6.61
N ALA A 163 -17.60 13.58 -6.14
CA ALA A 163 -16.94 14.65 -6.89
C ALA A 163 -15.49 14.27 -7.25
N PHE A 164 -14.77 13.64 -6.32
CA PHE A 164 -13.42 13.16 -6.57
C PHE A 164 -13.37 12.05 -7.63
N GLN A 165 -14.34 11.12 -7.65
CA GLN A 165 -14.41 10.03 -8.64
C GLN A 165 -14.45 10.55 -10.09
N PHE A 166 -15.00 11.74 -10.33
CA PHE A 166 -15.11 12.39 -11.65
C PHE A 166 -14.07 13.49 -11.88
N SER A 167 -13.14 13.71 -10.94
CA SER A 167 -12.17 14.79 -11.04
C SER A 167 -11.05 14.50 -12.06
N ALA A 168 -10.59 15.55 -12.75
CA ALA A 168 -9.41 15.46 -13.63
C ALA A 168 -8.14 15.01 -12.88
N LEU A 169 -8.05 15.32 -11.58
CA LEU A 169 -6.95 14.88 -10.72
C LEU A 169 -6.89 13.35 -10.67
N LYS A 170 -8.01 12.69 -10.35
CA LYS A 170 -8.07 11.23 -10.27
C LYS A 170 -7.67 10.56 -11.58
N TYR A 171 -8.16 11.04 -12.72
CA TYR A 171 -7.81 10.49 -14.03
C TYR A 171 -6.32 10.59 -14.32
N ARG A 172 -5.70 11.76 -14.07
CA ARG A 172 -4.25 11.95 -14.25
C ARG A 172 -3.41 11.04 -13.36
N CYS A 173 -3.81 10.87 -12.09
CA CYS A 173 -3.14 9.96 -11.17
C CYS A 173 -3.29 8.50 -11.63
N LEU A 174 -4.48 8.11 -12.07
CA LEU A 174 -4.77 6.74 -12.53
C LEU A 174 -3.94 6.36 -13.77
N ASP A 175 -3.80 7.27 -14.73
CA ASP A 175 -2.97 7.04 -15.94
C ASP A 175 -1.52 6.75 -15.57
N LYS A 176 -0.96 7.51 -14.63
CA LYS A 176 0.40 7.28 -14.12
C LYS A 176 0.51 5.97 -13.34
N CYS A 177 -0.48 5.63 -12.52
CA CYS A 177 -0.51 4.35 -11.79
C CYS A 177 -0.59 3.12 -12.71
N ARG A 178 -1.30 3.23 -13.84
CA ARG A 178 -1.47 2.14 -14.82
C ARG A 178 -0.34 2.04 -15.85
N ALA A 179 0.60 2.98 -15.86
CA ALA A 179 1.75 3.01 -16.75
C ALA A 179 3.09 2.75 -16.00
N PRO A 180 3.30 1.53 -15.44
CA PRO A 180 4.44 1.26 -14.56
C PRO A 180 5.79 1.30 -15.29
N LEU A 181 5.83 1.03 -16.59
CA LEU A 181 7.09 0.98 -17.35
C LEU A 181 7.67 2.38 -17.61
N SER A 182 6.84 3.33 -18.04
CA SER A 182 7.25 4.74 -18.21
C SER A 182 7.67 5.35 -16.88
N PHE A 183 6.97 5.00 -15.81
CA PHE A 183 7.27 5.49 -14.47
C PHE A 183 8.66 5.06 -13.97
N VAL A 184 9.02 3.79 -14.14
CA VAL A 184 10.36 3.28 -13.78
C VAL A 184 11.44 3.94 -14.65
N MET A 185 11.21 4.07 -15.96
CA MET A 185 12.16 4.71 -16.87
C MET A 185 12.42 6.18 -16.53
N GLU A 186 11.39 6.90 -16.07
CA GLU A 186 11.45 8.33 -15.73
C GLU A 186 12.17 8.57 -14.39
N HIS A 187 12.03 7.65 -13.43
CA HIS A 187 12.51 7.87 -12.05
C HIS A 187 13.74 7.04 -11.65
N TRP A 188 14.10 5.97 -12.38
CA TRP A 188 15.25 5.13 -12.05
C TRP A 188 16.51 5.53 -12.83
N ARG A 189 17.52 6.08 -12.12
CA ARG A 189 18.79 6.55 -12.73
C ARG A 189 20.00 5.64 -12.53
N GLY A 190 19.92 4.58 -11.71
CA GLY A 190 20.95 3.54 -11.60
C GLY A 190 22.33 3.92 -10.99
N HIS A 191 22.50 5.16 -10.52
CA HIS A 191 23.78 5.67 -9.95
C HIS A 191 23.71 5.95 -8.42
N ARG A 192 22.54 5.77 -7.79
CA ARG A 192 22.27 5.93 -6.33
C ARG A 192 21.14 4.98 -5.90
N ASP A 193 21.40 3.69 -6.00
CA ASP A 193 20.35 2.67 -6.14
C ASP A 193 19.37 2.60 -4.96
N TYR A 194 19.85 2.70 -3.72
CA TYR A 194 18.98 2.64 -2.53
C TYR A 194 18.01 3.82 -2.43
N ARG A 195 18.50 5.07 -2.54
CA ARG A 195 17.65 6.26 -2.47
C ARG A 195 16.67 6.30 -3.64
N ASN A 196 17.13 5.97 -4.84
CA ASN A 196 16.25 5.92 -6.02
C ASN A 196 15.15 4.88 -5.87
N ALA A 197 15.44 3.72 -5.26
CA ALA A 197 14.44 2.69 -5.02
C ALA A 197 13.36 3.17 -4.03
N LEU A 198 13.79 3.81 -2.93
CA LEU A 198 12.88 4.40 -1.95
C LEU A 198 11.99 5.49 -2.58
N PHE A 199 12.59 6.45 -3.31
CA PHE A 199 11.84 7.51 -3.98
C PHE A 199 10.89 6.97 -5.05
N LEU A 200 11.29 5.95 -5.81
CA LEU A 200 10.42 5.27 -6.76
C LEU A 200 9.16 4.72 -6.05
N GLY A 201 9.34 4.10 -4.88
CA GLY A 201 8.24 3.66 -4.02
C GLY A 201 7.35 4.80 -3.54
N ILE A 202 7.95 5.88 -3.03
CA ILE A 202 7.24 7.08 -2.55
C ILE A 202 6.40 7.71 -3.67
N HIS A 203 7.00 7.94 -4.84
CA HIS A 203 6.29 8.54 -5.97
C HIS A 203 5.12 7.65 -6.41
N HIS A 204 5.30 6.33 -6.49
CA HIS A 204 4.21 5.43 -6.84
C HIS A 204 3.11 5.41 -5.78
N GLY A 205 3.50 5.45 -4.50
CA GLY A 205 2.59 5.59 -3.37
C GLY A 205 1.74 6.86 -3.47
N LEU A 206 2.35 8.00 -3.79
CA LEU A 206 1.64 9.28 -3.94
C LEU A 206 0.65 9.26 -5.10
N PHE A 207 1.00 8.68 -6.25
CA PHE A 207 0.05 8.52 -7.36
C PHE A 207 -1.08 7.55 -7.00
N CYS A 208 -0.76 6.43 -6.33
CA CYS A 208 -1.75 5.44 -5.91
C CYS A 208 -2.73 6.02 -4.89
N LEU A 209 -2.22 6.75 -3.91
CA LEU A 209 -3.00 7.54 -2.98
C LEU A 209 -3.89 8.53 -3.75
N GLY A 210 -3.29 9.32 -4.65
CA GLY A 210 -3.97 10.34 -5.44
C GLY A 210 -5.06 9.81 -6.39
N CYS A 211 -5.11 8.51 -6.69
CA CYS A 211 -6.21 7.90 -7.44
C CYS A 211 -7.23 7.15 -6.59
N CYS A 212 -6.88 6.75 -5.36
CA CYS A 212 -7.68 5.83 -4.54
C CYS A 212 -8.03 6.34 -3.13
N TRP A 213 -7.55 7.51 -2.68
CA TRP A 213 -7.70 7.94 -1.28
C TRP A 213 -9.16 8.14 -0.82
N ALA A 214 -10.08 8.40 -1.75
CA ALA A 214 -11.50 8.59 -1.47
C ALA A 214 -12.37 7.42 -1.99
N LEU A 215 -11.79 6.22 -2.12
CA LEU A 215 -12.50 4.96 -2.39
C LEU A 215 -12.69 4.15 -1.10
#